data_AF-A0A327J2J4-F1
#
_entry.id   AF-A0A327J2J4-F1
#
_cell.length_a   1.000
_cell.length_b   1.000
_cell.length_c   1.000
_cell.angle_alpha   90.00
_cell.angle_beta   90.00
_cell.angle_gamma   90.00
#
_symmetry.space_group_name_H-M   'P 1'
#
loop_
_entity.id
_entity.type
_entity.pdbx_description
1 polymer ?
#
loop_
_entity_poly.entity_id
_entity_poly.type
_entity_poly.pdbx_seq_one_letter_code
_entity_poly.pdbx_strand_id
1 'polypeptide(L)'
;MNIQSVNTVSKTFAPRINKQVAQQPKKVAGLTNDIFQRSCEVTNPIKTYNAPAPSFTGAFGTWTYRRLPSSTQAVIDKAYENMKQKYGKDVESITFDADEFSPKNEYRLKATLKGDESHSEFYDEKANKLGEEDVTMYSKKGNVYKIVKNIDYRNNTTTKVRSELDNFGRMVVTDEVRIVRDKNNKVIRKEMMTHSPVTGAYDQKYVYPNGTEEVISTARKTKENGKEIIQKDMKSLDGTRTQYKLEQDNKGNKSLKYKITDKNGNVLMNLNKTMQKLSENKVRSTNGDKSYDVTFEENKITIEEKGKEPTEIKISDGSMFSKGLNIEGNRSEMLDLMKKLPAEQLIALGDTVKTLNGLSKDECMMYPTKKQIDTINDVFSVLHETGHAIDYRHSNMVMGNVADIGSDYNLRRIYTQERENFDAAYPNAQRNHVGYFIKQANHYDGKWGGLSEVIAETNALRDSYTTEMSLAPRVQYLQQHYPRTIAYINGRLENYKG
;
A
#
# COMPACT_ATOMS: atom_id res chain seq x y z
N MET A 1 -15.76 7.83 -0.33
CA MET A 1 -15.05 7.87 0.97
C MET A 1 -13.75 8.58 0.67
N ASN A 2 -13.50 9.79 1.17
CA ASN A 2 -12.41 10.64 0.64
C ASN A 2 -11.03 10.10 1.05
N ILE A 3 -10.19 9.79 0.06
CA ILE A 3 -8.75 9.57 0.25
C ILE A 3 -8.11 10.95 0.42
N GLN A 4 -7.86 11.35 1.66
CA GLN A 4 -6.87 12.38 1.93
C GLN A 4 -5.58 11.69 2.32
N SER A 5 -4.61 11.73 1.41
CA SER A 5 -3.21 11.57 1.74
C SER A 5 -2.85 12.60 2.81
N VAL A 6 -2.57 12.15 4.03
CA VAL A 6 -2.05 13.02 5.09
C VAL A 6 -0.58 13.32 4.78
N ASN A 7 -0.38 14.30 3.90
CA ASN A 7 0.89 15.00 3.72
C ASN A 7 0.64 16.48 4.02
N THR A 8 0.73 16.87 5.29
CA THR A 8 0.89 18.26 5.68
C THR A 8 2.36 18.65 5.49
N VAL A 9 2.72 19.04 4.27
CA VAL A 9 3.88 19.91 4.04
C VAL A 9 3.38 21.34 4.22
N SER A 10 3.85 22.01 5.27
CA SER A 10 3.59 23.43 5.48
C SER A 10 4.10 24.24 4.29
N LYS A 11 3.19 24.94 3.61
CA LYS A 11 3.50 25.85 2.50
C LYS A 11 4.30 27.06 3.01
N THR A 12 5.59 27.11 2.70
CA THR A 12 6.34 28.38 2.77
C THR A 12 7.54 28.43 1.82
N PHE A 13 7.40 28.09 0.53
CA PHE A 13 8.39 28.51 -0.46
C PHE A 13 7.75 28.81 -1.82
N ALA A 14 7.58 30.10 -2.12
CA ALA A 14 7.32 30.60 -3.47
C ALA A 14 8.65 31.04 -4.09
N PRO A 15 9.18 30.39 -5.13
CA PRO A 15 10.31 30.93 -5.88
C PRO A 15 9.84 32.09 -6.76
N ARG A 16 10.54 33.23 -6.65
CA ARG A 16 10.37 34.41 -7.50
C ARG A 16 10.66 34.04 -8.95
N ILE A 17 9.64 34.08 -9.80
CA ILE A 17 9.80 34.06 -11.26
C ILE A 17 9.86 35.51 -11.73
N ASN A 18 11.02 35.91 -12.25
CA ASN A 18 11.18 37.15 -13.02
C ASN A 18 10.36 37.04 -14.32
N LYS A 19 9.35 37.89 -14.49
CA LYS A 19 8.77 38.20 -15.80
C LYS A 19 8.79 39.71 -16.00
N GLN A 20 9.64 40.16 -16.93
CA GLN A 20 9.54 41.47 -17.52
C GLN A 20 8.31 41.54 -18.43
N VAL A 21 7.45 42.51 -18.13
CA VAL A 21 6.72 43.42 -19.02
C VAL A 21 5.96 42.84 -20.22
N ALA A 22 4.62 42.86 -20.12
CA ALA A 22 3.77 43.52 -21.13
C ALA A 22 2.32 43.71 -20.60
N GLN A 23 1.99 44.99 -20.36
CA GLN A 23 0.69 45.67 -20.49
C GLN A 23 -0.56 45.11 -19.76
N GLN A 24 -0.95 45.83 -18.69
CA GLN A 24 -2.32 45.84 -18.15
C GLN A 24 -3.30 46.56 -19.09
N PRO A 25 -4.62 46.32 -18.91
CA PRO A 25 -5.42 47.44 -18.42
C PRO A 25 -6.38 47.11 -17.27
N LYS A 26 -6.36 48.05 -16.31
CA LYS A 26 -7.44 48.62 -15.47
C LYS A 26 -8.24 47.74 -14.49
N LYS A 27 -7.99 48.05 -13.21
CA LYS A 27 -8.86 47.90 -12.04
C LYS A 27 -10.26 48.52 -12.26
N VAL A 28 -11.27 47.91 -11.66
CA VAL A 28 -12.44 48.59 -11.10
C VAL A 28 -12.51 48.27 -9.61
N ALA A 29 -12.75 49.31 -8.83
CA ALA A 29 -12.76 49.35 -7.38
C ALA A 29 -14.15 49.03 -6.80
N GLY A 30 -14.16 48.66 -5.51
CA GLY A 30 -15.32 48.82 -4.64
C GLY A 30 -15.83 47.51 -4.04
N LEU A 31 -15.52 47.25 -2.77
CA LEU A 31 -16.45 47.50 -1.66
C LEU A 31 -15.84 47.05 -0.33
N THR A 32 -16.11 47.88 0.65
CA THR A 32 -15.57 47.95 2.01
C THR A 32 -16.29 47.00 2.98
N ASN A 33 -15.58 46.73 4.09
CA ASN A 33 -16.01 46.15 5.36
C ASN A 33 -17.51 46.19 5.65
N ASP A 34 -18.04 45.07 6.18
CA ASP A 34 -18.97 45.15 7.30
C ASP A 34 -18.97 43.89 8.18
N ILE A 35 -19.25 44.15 9.44
CA ILE A 35 -19.25 43.34 10.66
C ILE A 35 -20.45 42.39 10.67
N PHE A 36 -20.34 41.16 11.21
CA PHE A 36 -21.47 40.56 11.93
C PHE A 36 -21.07 39.55 13.01
N GLN A 37 -21.90 39.59 14.06
CA GLN A 37 -21.83 39.01 15.40
C GLN A 37 -22.07 37.49 15.50
N ARG A 38 -21.84 37.03 16.72
CA ARG A 38 -22.04 35.71 17.33
C ARG A 38 -23.45 35.09 17.19
N SER A 39 -23.39 33.74 17.25
CA SER A 39 -24.24 32.77 17.97
C SER A 39 -25.68 32.55 17.52
N CYS A 40 -25.97 31.29 17.15
CA CYS A 40 -27.08 30.52 17.69
C CYS A 40 -26.60 29.07 17.94
N GLU A 41 -26.68 28.64 19.19
CA GLU A 41 -26.59 27.23 19.62
C GLU A 41 -27.84 26.46 19.16
N VAL A 42 -27.66 25.18 18.82
CA VAL A 42 -28.67 24.13 19.09
C VAL A 42 -27.94 22.91 19.68
N THR A 43 -28.17 22.77 20.98
CA THR A 43 -28.16 21.60 21.89
C THR A 43 -28.80 20.35 21.26
N ASN A 44 -28.54 19.07 21.58
CA ASN A 44 -27.77 18.35 22.60
C ASN A 44 -27.71 16.84 22.14
N PRO A 45 -27.07 15.93 22.89
CA PRO A 45 -26.34 14.77 22.37
C PRO A 45 -26.98 13.41 22.66
N ILE A 46 -26.53 12.37 21.96
CA ILE A 46 -26.65 10.98 22.46
C ILE A 46 -25.33 10.57 23.11
N LYS A 47 -25.47 10.25 24.40
CA LYS A 47 -24.48 9.85 25.40
C LYS A 47 -23.56 8.71 24.95
N THR A 48 -22.25 8.93 25.07
CA THR A 48 -21.29 7.86 25.37
C THR A 48 -20.89 7.96 26.84
N TYR A 49 -21.40 7.03 27.64
CA TYR A 49 -20.86 6.78 28.97
C TYR A 49 -19.65 5.85 28.81
N ASN A 50 -18.47 6.42 29.02
CA ASN A 50 -17.41 5.84 29.86
C ASN A 50 -16.48 6.99 30.26
N ALA A 51 -16.21 7.09 31.55
CA ALA A 51 -15.73 8.27 32.28
C ALA A 51 -14.59 9.07 31.63
N PRO A 52 -14.56 10.41 31.77
CA PRO A 52 -13.48 11.23 31.24
C PRO A 52 -12.19 10.94 32.02
N ALA A 53 -11.13 10.53 31.32
CA ALA A 53 -9.78 10.71 31.83
C ALA A 53 -9.53 12.22 32.02
N PRO A 54 -8.92 12.67 33.13
CA PRO A 54 -8.67 14.08 33.34
C PRO A 54 -7.71 14.60 32.28
N SER A 55 -8.21 15.50 31.43
CA SER A 55 -7.39 16.28 30.48
C SER A 55 -6.78 17.47 31.23
N PHE A 56 -5.45 17.61 31.19
CA PHE A 56 -4.77 18.82 31.61
C PHE A 56 -4.24 19.55 30.38
N THR A 57 -4.65 20.81 30.21
CA THR A 57 -4.14 21.72 29.18
C THR A 57 -2.91 22.44 29.72
N GLY A 58 -1.73 22.06 29.22
CA GLY A 58 -0.50 22.85 29.38
C GLY A 58 -0.12 23.51 28.06
N ALA A 59 0.79 24.50 28.09
CA ALA A 59 1.18 25.35 26.95
C ALA A 59 1.85 24.61 25.76
N PHE A 60 1.93 23.27 25.77
CA PHE A 60 2.65 22.45 24.78
C PHE A 60 1.90 21.16 24.39
N GLY A 61 0.58 21.23 24.18
CA GLY A 61 -0.18 20.17 23.50
C GLY A 61 -1.10 19.32 24.39
N THR A 62 -2.04 18.63 23.73
CA THR A 62 -3.11 17.83 24.33
C THR A 62 -2.63 16.40 24.58
N TRP A 63 -2.70 15.93 25.83
CA TRP A 63 -2.32 14.57 26.22
C TRP A 63 -3.55 13.66 26.30
N THR A 64 -3.56 12.54 25.58
CA THR A 64 -4.54 11.46 25.77
C THR A 64 -3.85 10.26 26.43
N TYR A 65 -3.84 10.22 27.77
CA TYR A 65 -3.33 9.06 28.49
C TYR A 65 -4.29 7.86 28.38
N ARG A 66 -3.75 6.71 27.97
CA ARG A 66 -4.11 5.43 28.59
C ARG A 66 -3.26 5.34 29.86
N ARG A 67 -3.86 5.47 31.06
CA ARG A 67 -3.15 5.58 32.35
C ARG A 67 -2.08 4.48 32.49
N LEU A 68 -0.81 4.84 32.36
CA LEU A 68 0.32 3.92 32.53
C LEU A 68 0.55 3.63 34.02
N PRO A 69 1.14 2.48 34.39
CA PRO A 69 1.65 2.27 35.73
C PRO A 69 2.65 3.37 36.12
N SER A 70 2.64 3.80 37.40
CA SER A 70 3.48 4.92 37.87
C SER A 70 4.99 4.69 37.67
N SER A 71 5.45 3.43 37.70
CA SER A 71 6.85 3.06 37.41
C SER A 71 7.20 3.25 35.93
N THR A 72 6.29 2.88 35.01
CA THR A 72 6.44 3.10 33.57
C THR A 72 6.48 4.60 33.26
N GLN A 73 5.64 5.39 33.93
CA GLN A 73 5.61 6.85 33.79
C GLN A 73 6.98 7.49 34.05
N ALA A 74 7.64 7.13 35.16
CA ALA A 74 8.91 7.70 35.55
C ALA A 74 10.04 7.42 34.52
N VAL A 75 10.01 6.25 33.86
CA VAL A 75 10.97 5.92 32.80
C VAL A 75 10.75 6.80 31.58
N ILE A 76 9.48 7.01 31.19
CA ILE A 76 9.11 7.86 30.05
C ILE A 76 9.43 9.34 30.34
N ASP A 77 9.15 9.84 31.54
CA ASP A 77 9.50 11.21 31.93
C ASP A 77 11.01 11.44 31.88
N LYS A 78 11.80 10.46 32.35
CA LYS A 78 13.26 10.50 32.24
C LYS A 78 13.73 10.49 30.78
N ALA A 79 13.14 9.67 29.92
CA ALA A 79 13.47 9.63 28.49
C ALA A 79 13.15 10.98 27.80
N TYR A 80 12.02 11.58 28.14
CA TYR A 80 11.61 12.90 27.68
C TYR A 80 12.61 13.99 28.08
N GLU A 81 13.03 14.03 29.35
CA GLU A 81 14.04 14.99 29.80
C GLU A 81 15.42 14.73 29.16
N ASN A 82 15.80 13.47 28.94
CA ASN A 82 17.01 13.13 28.21
C ASN A 82 16.98 13.64 26.76
N MET A 83 15.85 13.52 26.05
CA MET A 83 15.71 14.06 24.70
C MET A 83 15.85 15.58 24.69
N LYS A 84 15.20 16.28 25.62
CA LYS A 84 15.35 17.73 25.78
C LYS A 84 16.79 18.11 26.04
N GLN A 85 17.50 17.39 26.92
CA GLN A 85 18.89 17.70 27.24
C GLN A 85 19.82 17.43 26.06
N LYS A 86 19.62 16.31 25.35
CA LYS A 86 20.46 15.88 24.22
C LYS A 86 20.34 16.79 23.00
N TYR A 87 19.11 17.16 22.64
CA TYR A 87 18.84 17.95 21.43
C TYR A 87 18.64 19.45 21.73
N GLY A 88 18.41 19.81 23.00
CA GLY A 88 18.44 21.19 23.49
C GLY A 88 17.53 22.13 22.70
N LYS A 89 18.14 23.21 22.21
CA LYS A 89 17.47 24.30 21.46
C LYS A 89 16.96 23.90 20.07
N ASP A 90 17.28 22.69 19.60
CA ASP A 90 16.88 22.20 18.29
C ASP A 90 15.55 21.42 18.33
N VAL A 91 15.03 21.12 19.52
CA VAL A 91 13.71 20.53 19.72
C VAL A 91 12.61 21.55 19.41
N GLU A 92 11.76 21.25 18.44
CA GLU A 92 10.56 22.03 18.15
C GLU A 92 9.33 21.50 18.90
N SER A 93 9.22 20.17 19.01
CA SER A 93 8.17 19.51 19.77
C SER A 93 8.60 18.12 20.20
N ILE A 94 7.99 17.62 21.28
CA ILE A 94 8.11 16.22 21.68
C ILE A 94 6.69 15.69 21.88
N THR A 95 6.36 14.57 21.24
CA THR A 95 5.08 13.88 21.41
C THR A 95 5.30 12.50 22.02
N PHE A 96 4.33 12.04 22.80
CA PHE A 96 4.30 10.70 23.35
C PHE A 96 2.94 10.07 23.05
N ASP A 97 2.95 9.06 22.20
CA ASP A 97 1.75 8.46 21.63
C ASP A 97 1.84 6.93 21.69
N ALA A 98 0.70 6.25 21.57
CA ALA A 98 0.70 4.82 21.28
C ALA A 98 1.33 4.57 19.89
N ASP A 99 2.06 3.47 19.74
CA ASP A 99 2.59 3.08 18.43
C ASP A 99 1.45 2.74 17.46
N GLU A 100 1.55 3.19 16.20
CA GLU A 100 0.45 3.03 15.24
C GLU A 100 0.27 1.57 14.75
N PHE A 101 1.30 0.73 14.90
CA PHE A 101 1.29 -0.68 14.51
C PHE A 101 0.92 -1.58 15.69
N SER A 102 1.28 -1.22 16.91
CA SER A 102 0.95 -1.96 18.13
C SER A 102 0.36 -1.07 19.25
N PRO A 103 -0.78 -0.39 19.01
CA PRO A 103 -1.27 0.69 19.87
C PRO A 103 -1.73 0.26 21.26
N LYS A 104 -1.81 -1.05 21.51
CA LYS A 104 -2.16 -1.60 22.82
C LYS A 104 -0.95 -1.91 23.70
N ASN A 105 0.23 -2.08 23.10
CA ASN A 105 1.38 -2.71 23.74
C ASN A 105 2.69 -1.90 23.60
N GLU A 106 2.79 -1.03 22.59
CA GLU A 106 3.98 -0.24 22.30
C GLU A 106 3.66 1.26 22.29
N TYR A 107 4.64 2.06 22.68
CA TYR A 107 4.58 3.51 22.79
C TYR A 107 5.75 4.15 22.03
N ARG A 108 5.53 5.35 21.50
CA ARG A 108 6.53 6.13 20.78
C ARG A 108 6.69 7.50 21.44
N LEU A 109 7.93 7.79 21.85
CA LEU A 109 8.37 9.13 22.21
C LEU A 109 9.09 9.73 21.00
N LYS A 110 8.57 10.80 20.41
CA LYS A 110 9.12 11.43 19.21
C LYS A 110 9.50 12.88 19.46
N ALA A 111 10.76 13.23 19.27
CA ALA A 111 11.23 14.60 19.17
C ALA A 111 11.26 15.03 17.69
N THR A 112 10.51 16.08 17.34
CA THR A 112 10.65 16.79 16.06
C THR A 112 11.69 17.89 16.25
N LEU A 113 12.69 17.91 15.37
CA LEU A 113 13.83 18.80 15.44
C LEU A 113 13.79 19.79 14.27
N LYS A 114 14.48 20.92 14.42
CA LYS A 114 14.64 21.92 13.35
C LYS A 114 15.22 21.28 12.09
N GLY A 115 14.76 21.74 10.93
CA GLY A 115 15.30 21.32 9.63
C GLY A 115 14.75 19.98 9.13
N ASP A 116 13.49 19.67 9.43
CA ASP A 116 12.80 18.44 9.01
C ASP A 116 13.47 17.14 9.50
N GLU A 117 14.10 17.21 10.67
CA GLU A 117 14.71 16.07 11.35
C GLU A 117 13.80 15.57 12.48
N SER A 118 13.91 14.28 12.80
CA SER A 118 13.27 13.76 14.02
C SER A 118 14.00 12.57 14.59
N HIS A 119 13.90 12.42 15.90
CA HIS A 119 14.36 11.25 16.64
C HIS A 119 13.18 10.62 17.38
N SER A 120 13.03 9.31 17.28
CA SER A 120 12.00 8.55 17.98
C SER A 120 12.61 7.43 18.80
N GLU A 121 12.08 7.24 20.01
CA GLU A 121 12.34 6.08 20.85
C GLU A 121 11.05 5.28 21.04
N PHE A 122 11.19 3.95 20.99
CA PHE A 122 10.07 3.02 21.09
C PHE A 122 10.17 2.22 22.39
N TYR A 123 9.03 2.01 23.05
CA TYR A 123 8.93 1.39 24.36
C TYR A 123 7.78 0.37 24.42
N ASP A 124 7.93 -0.70 25.21
CA ASP A 124 6.80 -1.55 25.57
C ASP A 124 5.99 -0.99 26.76
N GLU A 125 4.91 -1.68 27.15
CA GLU A 125 4.08 -1.34 28.32
C GLU A 125 4.84 -1.31 29.67
N LYS A 126 6.02 -1.92 29.73
CA LYS A 126 6.91 -1.95 30.90
C LYS A 126 8.03 -0.91 30.79
N ALA A 127 7.99 -0.05 29.77
CA ALA A 127 9.01 0.94 29.43
C ALA A 127 10.39 0.34 29.13
N ASN A 128 10.47 -0.91 28.65
CA ASN A 128 11.70 -1.41 28.04
C ASN A 128 11.89 -0.76 26.67
N LYS A 129 13.09 -0.25 26.39
CA LYS A 129 13.42 0.35 25.11
C LYS A 129 13.49 -0.72 24.02
N LEU A 130 12.64 -0.60 23.01
CA LEU A 130 12.51 -1.54 21.89
C LEU A 130 13.38 -1.13 20.70
N GLY A 131 13.57 0.17 20.50
CA GLY A 131 14.38 0.68 19.39
C GLY A 131 14.47 2.20 19.34
N GLU A 132 15.22 2.67 18.37
CA GLU A 132 15.45 4.09 18.06
C GLU A 132 15.36 4.32 16.56
N GLU A 133 14.83 5.47 16.15
CA GLU A 133 14.76 5.90 14.75
C GLU A 133 15.18 7.35 14.61
N ASP A 134 16.11 7.61 13.70
CA ASP A 134 16.47 8.95 13.23
C ASP A 134 15.94 9.13 11.80
N VAL A 135 15.24 10.23 11.57
CA VAL A 135 14.79 10.65 10.25
C VAL A 135 15.45 11.98 9.91
N THR A 136 16.08 12.05 8.75
CA THR A 136 16.68 13.27 8.21
C THR A 136 16.12 13.52 6.82
N MET A 137 15.66 14.74 6.55
CA MET A 137 15.34 15.21 5.20
C MET A 137 16.36 16.25 4.75
N TYR A 138 16.76 16.20 3.48
CA TYR A 138 17.67 17.19 2.93
C TYR A 138 17.50 17.37 1.43
N SER A 139 17.86 18.55 0.93
CA SER A 139 17.80 18.89 -0.49
C SER A 139 19.21 18.96 -1.09
N LYS A 140 19.41 18.35 -2.26
CA LYS A 140 20.68 18.42 -2.99
C LYS A 140 20.42 18.52 -4.49
N LYS A 141 20.94 19.58 -5.12
CA LYS A 141 20.78 19.86 -6.57
C LYS A 141 19.31 19.87 -7.04
N GLY A 142 18.40 20.38 -6.22
CA GLY A 142 16.96 20.44 -6.53
C GLY A 142 16.16 19.18 -6.16
N ASN A 143 16.82 18.07 -5.83
CA ASN A 143 16.15 16.85 -5.40
C ASN A 143 16.05 16.79 -3.87
N VAL A 144 14.94 16.25 -3.36
CA VAL A 144 14.68 16.07 -1.93
C VAL A 144 14.89 14.60 -1.57
N TYR A 145 15.64 14.37 -0.49
CA TYR A 145 15.97 13.03 0.00
C TYR A 145 15.49 12.87 1.44
N LYS A 146 15.15 11.63 1.80
CA LYS A 146 14.89 11.20 3.18
C LYS A 146 15.83 10.06 3.52
N ILE A 147 16.44 10.11 4.70
CA ILE A 147 17.18 8.99 5.28
C ILE A 147 16.49 8.62 6.59
N VAL A 148 16.15 7.34 6.73
CA VAL A 148 15.69 6.75 7.98
C VAL A 148 16.77 5.79 8.46
N LYS A 149 17.30 6.01 9.66
CA LYS A 149 18.18 5.07 10.35
C LYS A 149 17.44 4.51 11.53
N ASN A 150 17.47 3.20 11.72
CA ASN A 150 16.80 2.55 12.82
C ASN A 150 17.74 1.55 13.51
N ILE A 151 17.68 1.52 14.84
CA ILE A 151 18.27 0.50 15.69
C ILE A 151 17.12 -0.25 16.35
N ASP A 152 17.03 -1.55 16.10
CA ASP A 152 16.03 -2.44 16.69
C ASP A 152 16.68 -3.32 17.74
N TYR A 153 16.45 -2.98 19.01
CA TYR A 153 17.02 -3.70 20.15
C TYR A 153 16.38 -5.08 20.35
N ARG A 154 15.14 -5.29 19.86
CA ARG A 154 14.43 -6.57 19.97
C ARG A 154 15.14 -7.69 19.21
N ASN A 155 15.59 -7.37 17.99
CA ASN A 155 16.15 -8.36 17.06
C ASN A 155 17.64 -8.13 16.77
N ASN A 156 18.29 -7.22 17.50
CA ASN A 156 19.67 -6.78 17.26
C ASN A 156 19.96 -6.43 15.79
N THR A 157 19.10 -5.58 15.22
CA THR A 157 19.24 -5.16 13.81
C THR A 157 19.45 -3.66 13.68
N THR A 158 20.17 -3.26 12.64
CA THR A 158 20.31 -1.85 12.26
C THR A 158 19.91 -1.68 10.81
N THR A 159 18.98 -0.77 10.55
CA THR A 159 18.45 -0.49 9.21
C THR A 159 18.82 0.92 8.79
N LYS A 160 19.12 1.11 7.50
CA LYS A 160 19.17 2.40 6.83
C LYS A 160 18.32 2.32 5.57
N VAL A 161 17.31 3.18 5.48
CA VAL A 161 16.49 3.38 4.28
C VAL A 161 16.80 4.76 3.73
N ARG A 162 17.06 4.85 2.43
CA ARG A 162 17.14 6.10 1.70
C ARG A 162 15.97 6.18 0.72
N SER A 163 15.40 7.36 0.62
CA SER A 163 14.34 7.65 -0.33
C SER A 163 14.57 8.98 -1.02
N GLU A 164 13.99 9.14 -2.19
CA GLU A 164 14.00 10.35 -3.01
C GLU A 164 12.57 10.76 -3.34
N LEU A 165 12.28 12.05 -3.33
CA LEU A 165 10.99 12.59 -3.74
C LEU A 165 10.87 12.52 -5.26
N ASP A 166 9.83 11.85 -5.76
CA ASP A 166 9.54 11.79 -7.18
C ASP A 166 8.89 13.09 -7.70
N ASN A 167 8.67 13.16 -9.02
CA ASN A 167 8.06 14.31 -9.68
C ASN A 167 6.59 14.55 -9.27
N PHE A 168 5.97 13.59 -8.58
CA PHE A 168 4.59 13.64 -8.10
C PHE A 168 4.52 13.96 -6.60
N GLY A 169 5.65 14.23 -5.95
CA GLY A 169 5.71 14.53 -4.52
C GLY A 169 5.60 13.30 -3.62
N ARG A 170 5.86 12.10 -4.14
CA ARG A 170 5.86 10.83 -3.39
C ARG A 170 7.29 10.43 -3.05
N MET A 171 7.50 9.91 -1.84
CA MET A 171 8.81 9.37 -1.45
C MET A 171 8.99 7.96 -2.01
N VAL A 172 10.05 7.74 -2.78
CA VAL A 172 10.42 6.46 -3.39
C VAL A 172 11.68 5.93 -2.74
N VAL A 173 11.68 4.68 -2.27
CA VAL A 173 12.83 4.04 -1.63
C VAL A 173 13.92 3.75 -2.67
N THR A 174 15.08 4.38 -2.59
CA THR A 174 16.16 4.14 -3.56
C THR A 174 17.08 3.00 -3.13
N ASP A 175 17.37 2.95 -1.83
CA ASP A 175 18.20 1.92 -1.22
C ASP A 175 17.75 1.61 0.21
N GLU A 176 17.75 0.33 0.56
CA GLU A 176 17.58 -0.14 1.93
C GLU A 176 18.70 -1.14 2.27
N VAL A 177 19.29 -0.97 3.45
CA VAL A 177 20.26 -1.90 4.02
C VAL A 177 19.87 -2.21 5.45
N ARG A 178 19.67 -3.49 5.75
CA ARG A 178 19.48 -4.00 7.11
C ARG A 178 20.59 -4.96 7.49
N ILE A 179 21.22 -4.73 8.63
CA ILE A 179 22.27 -5.58 9.18
C ILE A 179 21.67 -6.37 10.33
N VAL A 180 21.73 -7.69 10.23
CA VAL A 180 21.23 -8.61 11.26
C VAL A 180 22.43 -9.15 12.04
N ARG A 181 22.36 -9.11 13.37
CA ARG A 181 23.42 -9.60 14.27
C ARG A 181 22.88 -10.68 15.20
N ASP A 182 23.78 -11.54 15.67
CA ASP A 182 23.48 -12.47 16.75
C ASP A 182 23.50 -11.77 18.12
N LYS A 183 23.23 -12.52 19.19
CA LYS A 183 23.28 -12.02 20.57
C LYS A 183 24.66 -11.53 21.04
N ASN A 184 25.73 -11.87 20.31
CA ASN A 184 27.12 -11.48 20.60
C ASN A 184 27.58 -10.31 19.70
N ASN A 185 26.66 -9.63 19.02
CA ASN A 185 26.92 -8.53 18.08
C ASN A 185 27.72 -8.92 16.82
N LYS A 186 27.83 -10.22 16.52
CA LYS A 186 28.44 -10.68 15.26
C LYS A 186 27.40 -10.59 14.15
N VAL A 187 27.80 -10.03 13.00
CA VAL A 187 26.93 -9.97 11.81
C VAL A 187 26.65 -11.38 11.31
N ILE A 188 25.38 -11.72 11.12
CA ILE A 188 24.95 -13.01 10.57
C ILE A 188 24.51 -12.89 9.10
N ARG A 189 23.98 -11.73 8.69
CA ARG A 189 23.73 -11.38 7.29
C ARG A 189 23.46 -9.88 7.13
N LYS A 190 23.64 -9.39 5.90
CA LYS A 190 23.23 -8.07 5.43
C LYS A 190 22.14 -8.22 4.38
N GLU A 191 20.99 -7.62 4.61
CA GLU A 191 19.85 -7.59 3.70
C GLU A 191 19.91 -6.29 2.90
N MET A 192 19.83 -6.37 1.57
CA MET A 192 19.96 -5.21 0.68
C MET A 192 18.80 -5.19 -0.32
N MET A 193 18.21 -4.02 -0.52
CA MET A 193 17.17 -3.77 -1.52
C MET A 193 17.48 -2.48 -2.30
N THR A 194 17.40 -2.54 -3.63
CA THR A 194 17.68 -1.43 -4.54
C THR A 194 16.76 -1.46 -5.76
N HIS A 195 16.58 -0.33 -6.44
CA HIS A 195 15.85 -0.29 -7.71
C HIS A 195 16.42 -1.28 -8.73
N SER A 196 15.52 -1.92 -9.47
CA SER A 196 15.88 -2.67 -10.67
C SER A 196 15.71 -1.82 -11.94
N PRO A 197 16.23 -2.27 -13.10
CA PRO A 197 15.92 -1.67 -14.41
C PRO A 197 14.45 -1.74 -14.84
N VAL A 198 13.61 -2.53 -14.14
CA VAL A 198 12.17 -2.63 -14.40
C VAL A 198 11.44 -1.73 -13.39
N THR A 199 10.74 -0.71 -13.89
CA THR A 199 9.97 0.22 -13.05
C THR A 199 8.97 -0.54 -12.20
N GLY A 200 8.93 -0.28 -10.90
CA GLY A 200 8.05 -0.92 -9.93
C GLY A 200 8.58 -2.25 -9.36
N ALA A 201 9.82 -2.64 -9.70
CA ALA A 201 10.48 -3.82 -9.16
C ALA A 201 11.82 -3.47 -8.47
N TYR A 202 12.12 -4.22 -7.41
CA TYR A 202 13.36 -4.12 -6.66
C TYR A 202 14.21 -5.38 -6.79
N ASP A 203 15.51 -5.18 -6.89
CA ASP A 203 16.50 -6.22 -6.66
C ASP A 203 16.73 -6.35 -5.16
N GLN A 204 16.71 -7.58 -4.65
CA GLN A 204 16.91 -7.87 -3.23
C GLN A 204 17.85 -9.05 -3.08
N LYS A 205 18.82 -8.93 -2.16
CA LYS A 205 19.75 -10.01 -1.85
C LYS A 205 20.18 -9.98 -0.40
N TYR A 206 20.59 -11.15 0.10
CA TYR A 206 21.25 -11.32 1.39
C TYR A 206 22.73 -11.62 1.16
N VAL A 207 23.60 -10.97 1.92
CA VAL A 207 25.04 -11.20 1.90
C VAL A 207 25.46 -11.76 3.25
N TYR A 208 26.07 -12.94 3.25
CA TYR A 208 26.54 -13.64 4.44
C TYR A 208 28.01 -13.31 4.76
N PRO A 209 28.48 -13.52 6.01
CA PRO A 209 29.85 -13.17 6.42
C PRO A 209 30.96 -13.85 5.60
N ASN A 210 30.68 -15.00 5.01
CA ASN A 210 31.60 -15.72 4.12
C ASN A 210 31.63 -15.18 2.67
N GLY A 211 30.86 -14.12 2.38
CA GLY A 211 30.72 -13.53 1.04
C GLY A 211 29.68 -14.20 0.15
N THR A 212 29.02 -15.27 0.61
CA THR A 212 27.92 -15.90 -0.15
C THR A 212 26.76 -14.93 -0.29
N GLU A 213 26.18 -14.86 -1.49
CA GLU A 213 24.98 -14.08 -1.77
C GLU A 213 23.79 -15.01 -2.03
N GLU A 214 22.66 -14.71 -1.39
CA GLU A 214 21.37 -15.32 -1.67
C GLU A 214 20.48 -14.28 -2.36
N VAL A 215 20.04 -14.59 -3.58
CA VAL A 215 19.24 -13.69 -4.40
C VAL A 215 17.76 -13.91 -4.09
N ILE A 216 17.11 -12.87 -3.59
CA ILE A 216 15.70 -12.91 -3.14
C ILE A 216 14.77 -12.40 -4.24
N SER A 217 15.18 -11.36 -4.95
CA SER A 217 14.42 -10.76 -6.04
C SER A 217 15.38 -10.16 -7.06
N THR A 218 15.05 -10.32 -8.34
CA THR A 218 15.72 -9.66 -9.45
C THR A 218 14.71 -9.23 -10.49
N ALA A 219 14.96 -8.10 -11.15
CA ALA A 219 14.23 -7.75 -12.34
C ALA A 219 15.14 -7.15 -13.42
N ARG A 220 14.85 -7.46 -14.68
CA ARG A 220 15.69 -7.06 -15.81
C ARG A 220 14.90 -6.86 -17.09
N LYS A 221 15.46 -6.07 -18.01
CA LYS A 221 15.02 -5.92 -19.40
C LYS A 221 15.97 -6.67 -20.33
N THR A 222 15.45 -7.48 -21.23
CA THR A 222 16.28 -8.14 -22.26
C THR A 222 16.70 -7.14 -23.33
N LYS A 223 17.92 -7.27 -23.85
CA LYS A 223 18.47 -6.35 -24.86
C LYS A 223 17.75 -6.41 -26.21
N GLU A 224 17.24 -7.58 -26.60
CA GLU A 224 16.72 -7.85 -27.95
C GLU A 224 15.37 -7.18 -28.23
N ASN A 225 14.43 -7.23 -27.28
CA ASN A 225 13.06 -6.76 -27.48
C ASN A 225 12.49 -5.99 -26.27
N GLY A 226 13.33 -5.64 -25.30
CA GLY A 226 12.90 -4.93 -24.09
C GLY A 226 12.00 -5.74 -23.16
N LYS A 227 11.86 -7.06 -23.36
CA LYS A 227 11.06 -7.95 -22.50
C LYS A 227 11.49 -7.80 -21.05
N GLU A 228 10.50 -7.54 -20.20
CA GLU A 228 10.67 -7.39 -18.76
C GLU A 228 10.52 -8.77 -18.10
N ILE A 229 11.45 -9.08 -17.21
CA ILE A 229 11.51 -10.34 -16.48
C ILE A 229 11.70 -10.00 -15.00
N ILE A 230 10.75 -10.41 -14.16
CA ILE A 230 10.79 -10.26 -12.70
C ILE A 230 10.82 -11.66 -12.10
N GLN A 231 11.81 -11.95 -11.27
CA GLN A 231 11.99 -13.24 -10.61
C GLN A 231 12.20 -13.05 -9.12
N LYS A 232 11.40 -13.74 -8.30
CA LYS A 232 11.50 -13.73 -6.84
C LYS A 232 11.51 -15.15 -6.30
N ASP A 233 12.35 -15.38 -5.30
CA ASP A 233 12.43 -16.60 -4.53
C ASP A 233 12.60 -16.21 -3.06
N MET A 234 11.47 -16.11 -2.37
CA MET A 234 11.36 -15.47 -1.07
C MET A 234 10.95 -16.48 -0.01
N LYS A 235 11.48 -16.31 1.20
CA LYS A 235 11.08 -17.10 2.37
C LYS A 235 10.54 -16.18 3.45
N SER A 236 9.35 -16.49 3.96
CA SER A 236 8.73 -15.79 5.09
C SER A 236 9.37 -16.22 6.42
N LEU A 237 8.96 -15.55 7.49
CA LEU A 237 9.42 -15.83 8.85
C LEU A 237 9.01 -17.23 9.36
N ASP A 238 7.87 -17.76 8.91
CA ASP A 238 7.39 -19.10 9.30
C ASP A 238 7.89 -20.22 8.38
N GLY A 239 8.75 -19.88 7.40
CA GLY A 239 9.35 -20.81 6.46
C GLY A 239 8.52 -21.08 5.21
N THR A 240 7.35 -20.46 5.06
CA THR A 240 6.60 -20.47 3.80
C THR A 240 7.43 -19.82 2.69
N ARG A 241 7.42 -20.41 1.50
CA ARG A 241 8.22 -19.97 0.35
C ARG A 241 7.33 -19.45 -0.76
N THR A 242 7.69 -18.30 -1.31
CA THR A 242 7.09 -17.69 -2.49
C THR A 242 8.05 -17.75 -3.67
N GLN A 243 7.63 -18.35 -4.77
CA GLN A 243 8.34 -18.34 -6.04
C GLN A 243 7.49 -17.60 -7.07
N TYR A 244 8.00 -16.50 -7.62
CA TYR A 244 7.30 -15.65 -8.57
C TYR A 244 8.18 -15.43 -9.79
N LYS A 245 7.61 -15.64 -10.98
CA LYS A 245 8.25 -15.29 -12.25
C LYS A 245 7.20 -14.65 -13.16
N LEU A 246 7.40 -13.38 -13.46
CA LEU A 246 6.64 -12.67 -14.47
C LEU A 246 7.54 -12.36 -15.67
N GLU A 247 7.01 -12.58 -16.86
CA GLU A 247 7.62 -12.17 -18.10
C GLU A 247 6.59 -11.43 -18.96
N GLN A 248 6.92 -10.23 -19.44
CA GLN A 248 6.06 -9.48 -20.36
C GLN A 248 6.85 -8.80 -21.46
N ASP A 249 6.31 -8.81 -22.68
CA ASP A 249 6.89 -8.12 -23.83
C ASP A 249 6.10 -6.86 -24.20
N ASN A 250 6.68 -6.05 -25.10
CA ASN A 250 6.08 -4.83 -25.60
C ASN A 250 4.88 -5.06 -26.55
N LYS A 251 4.59 -6.30 -26.92
CA LYS A 251 3.45 -6.68 -27.77
C LYS A 251 2.22 -7.05 -26.95
N GLY A 252 2.32 -7.05 -25.62
CA GLY A 252 1.25 -7.42 -24.71
C GLY A 252 1.21 -8.91 -24.39
N ASN A 253 2.21 -9.70 -24.79
CA ASN A 253 2.30 -11.09 -24.34
C ASN A 253 2.85 -11.13 -22.92
N LYS A 254 2.24 -11.97 -22.09
CA LYS A 254 2.55 -12.11 -20.67
C LYS A 254 2.58 -13.58 -20.27
N SER A 255 3.48 -13.93 -19.37
CA SER A 255 3.43 -15.19 -18.64
C SER A 255 3.74 -14.98 -17.18
N LEU A 256 2.98 -15.64 -16.31
CA LEU A 256 3.13 -15.58 -14.86
C LEU A 256 3.18 -16.99 -14.30
N LYS A 257 4.24 -17.28 -13.54
CA LYS A 257 4.33 -18.45 -12.67
C LYS A 257 4.41 -17.94 -11.24
N TYR A 258 3.42 -18.27 -10.42
CA TYR A 258 3.37 -17.83 -9.03
C TYR A 258 2.98 -18.99 -8.12
N LYS A 259 3.97 -19.51 -7.37
CA LYS A 259 3.83 -20.67 -6.51
C LYS A 259 4.14 -20.30 -5.06
N ILE A 260 3.30 -20.76 -4.15
CA ILE A 260 3.52 -20.65 -2.70
C ILE A 260 3.49 -22.05 -2.10
N THR A 261 4.50 -22.38 -1.29
CA THR A 261 4.58 -23.65 -0.56
C THR A 261 4.78 -23.41 0.92
N ASP A 262 4.17 -24.24 1.77
CA ASP A 262 4.45 -24.22 3.20
C ASP A 262 5.90 -24.65 3.51
N LYS A 263 6.29 -24.59 4.79
CA LYS A 263 7.62 -24.99 5.26
C LYS A 263 8.00 -26.45 4.99
N ASN A 264 7.01 -27.32 4.74
CA ASN A 264 7.20 -28.74 4.45
C ASN A 264 7.20 -29.03 2.94
N GLY A 265 7.00 -28.01 2.09
CA GLY A 265 6.94 -28.13 0.64
C GLY A 265 5.54 -28.41 0.08
N ASN A 266 4.49 -28.44 0.90
CA ASN A 266 3.12 -28.59 0.41
C ASN A 266 2.69 -27.35 -0.36
N VAL A 267 2.08 -27.53 -1.53
CA VAL A 267 1.63 -26.44 -2.39
C VAL A 267 0.37 -25.80 -1.79
N LEU A 268 0.45 -24.51 -1.49
CA LEU A 268 -0.69 -23.69 -1.02
C LEU A 268 -1.33 -22.91 -2.16
N MET A 269 -0.53 -22.50 -3.15
CA MET A 269 -0.98 -21.81 -4.37
C MET A 269 -0.06 -22.15 -5.52
N ASN A 270 -0.61 -22.34 -6.71
CA ASN A 270 0.17 -22.57 -7.93
C ASN A 270 -0.55 -22.00 -9.16
N LEU A 271 -0.15 -20.79 -9.55
CA LEU A 271 -0.66 -20.12 -10.73
C LEU A 271 0.31 -20.29 -11.88
N ASN A 272 -0.22 -20.68 -13.03
CA ASN A 272 0.50 -20.70 -14.30
C ASN A 272 -0.41 -20.06 -15.35
N LYS A 273 -0.17 -18.77 -15.61
CA LYS A 273 -1.03 -17.96 -16.47
C LYS A 273 -0.27 -17.46 -17.68
N THR A 274 -0.96 -17.35 -18.81
CA THR A 274 -0.45 -16.66 -19.99
C THR A 274 -1.49 -15.73 -20.57
N MET A 275 -1.02 -14.70 -21.27
CA MET A 275 -1.82 -13.86 -22.14
C MET A 275 -1.04 -13.69 -23.44
N GLN A 276 -1.67 -13.99 -24.57
CA GLN A 276 -1.06 -13.89 -25.89
C GLN A 276 -1.92 -12.99 -26.76
N LYS A 277 -1.32 -11.95 -27.32
CA LYS A 277 -1.99 -11.10 -28.31
C LYS A 277 -2.02 -11.84 -29.66
N LEU A 278 -3.23 -12.13 -30.15
CA LEU A 278 -3.44 -12.81 -31.45
C LEU A 278 -3.66 -11.78 -32.57
N SER A 279 -4.38 -10.71 -32.26
CA SER A 279 -4.56 -9.53 -33.13
C SER A 279 -4.83 -8.30 -32.27
N GLU A 280 -5.12 -7.15 -32.89
CA GLU A 280 -5.45 -5.93 -32.15
C GLU A 280 -6.67 -6.09 -31.22
N ASN A 281 -7.66 -6.88 -31.64
CA ASN A 281 -8.92 -7.07 -30.95
C ASN A 281 -9.14 -8.52 -30.50
N LYS A 282 -8.09 -9.34 -30.49
CA LYS A 282 -8.18 -10.74 -30.04
C LYS A 282 -6.97 -11.13 -29.19
N VAL A 283 -7.25 -11.67 -28.00
CA VAL A 283 -6.23 -12.23 -27.12
C VAL A 283 -6.61 -13.64 -26.69
N ARG A 284 -5.61 -14.45 -26.37
CA ARG A 284 -5.78 -15.75 -25.72
C ARG A 284 -5.24 -15.67 -24.30
N SER A 285 -6.06 -16.00 -23.32
CA SER A 285 -5.70 -16.02 -21.90
C SER A 285 -5.76 -17.45 -21.38
N THR A 286 -4.77 -17.87 -20.59
CA THR A 286 -4.77 -19.20 -19.96
C THR A 286 -4.48 -19.12 -18.48
N ASN A 287 -5.01 -20.09 -17.74
CA ASN A 287 -4.77 -20.27 -16.32
C ASN A 287 -4.85 -21.76 -15.98
N GLY A 288 -3.69 -22.39 -15.81
CA GLY A 288 -3.60 -23.85 -15.72
C GLY A 288 -4.16 -24.49 -17.00
N ASP A 289 -5.15 -25.37 -16.84
CA ASP A 289 -5.78 -26.09 -17.94
C ASP A 289 -6.90 -25.29 -18.63
N LYS A 290 -7.28 -24.14 -18.07
CA LYS A 290 -8.31 -23.27 -18.66
C LYS A 290 -7.69 -22.39 -19.74
N SER A 291 -8.38 -22.26 -20.87
CA SER A 291 -8.00 -21.41 -21.99
C SER A 291 -9.21 -20.65 -22.50
N TYR A 292 -9.03 -19.35 -22.68
CA TYR A 292 -10.05 -18.40 -23.09
C TYR A 292 -9.60 -17.67 -24.35
N ASP A 293 -10.44 -17.69 -25.38
CA ASP A 293 -10.31 -16.76 -26.50
C ASP A 293 -11.19 -15.54 -26.22
N VAL A 294 -10.59 -14.35 -26.19
CA VAL A 294 -11.28 -13.10 -25.88
C VAL A 294 -11.26 -12.23 -27.12
N THR A 295 -12.45 -11.80 -27.55
CA THR A 295 -12.66 -10.92 -28.69
C THR A 295 -13.25 -9.59 -28.21
N PHE A 296 -12.65 -8.49 -28.62
CA PHE A 296 -13.07 -7.13 -28.29
C PHE A 296 -13.78 -6.49 -29.47
N GLU A 297 -15.01 -6.07 -29.25
CA GLU A 297 -15.83 -5.33 -30.20
C GLU A 297 -16.21 -3.96 -29.61
N GLU A 298 -16.77 -3.07 -30.42
CA GLU A 298 -17.07 -1.69 -30.00
C GLU A 298 -18.05 -1.62 -28.81
N ASN A 299 -19.02 -2.54 -28.79
CA ASN A 299 -20.13 -2.58 -27.85
C ASN A 299 -20.18 -3.87 -27.01
N LYS A 300 -19.21 -4.78 -27.15
CA LYS A 300 -19.14 -5.99 -26.34
C LYS A 300 -17.74 -6.60 -26.26
N ILE A 301 -17.54 -7.41 -25.23
CA ILE A 301 -16.39 -8.31 -25.09
C ILE A 301 -16.95 -9.73 -25.01
N THR A 302 -16.48 -10.61 -25.89
CA THR A 302 -16.90 -12.02 -25.92
C THR A 302 -15.75 -12.89 -25.44
N ILE A 303 -16.03 -13.76 -24.47
CA ILE A 303 -15.06 -14.65 -23.83
C ILE A 303 -15.52 -16.09 -24.04
N GLU A 304 -14.73 -16.86 -24.78
CA GLU A 304 -15.04 -18.24 -25.16
C GLU A 304 -14.12 -19.22 -24.41
N GLU A 305 -14.72 -20.11 -23.62
CA GLU A 305 -14.04 -21.25 -23.00
C GLU A 305 -14.47 -22.54 -23.71
N LYS A 306 -13.52 -23.40 -24.07
CA LYS A 306 -13.84 -24.64 -24.80
C LYS A 306 -14.87 -25.48 -24.04
N GLY A 307 -16.00 -25.78 -24.70
CA GLY A 307 -17.06 -26.63 -24.14
C GLY A 307 -18.01 -25.91 -23.19
N LYS A 308 -17.99 -24.57 -23.15
CA LYS A 308 -18.96 -23.74 -22.42
C LYS A 308 -19.59 -22.72 -23.35
N GLU A 309 -20.77 -22.24 -22.97
CA GLU A 309 -21.40 -21.10 -23.63
C GLU A 309 -20.52 -19.84 -23.49
N PRO A 310 -20.40 -19.02 -24.56
CA PRO A 310 -19.67 -17.76 -24.50
C PRO A 310 -20.21 -16.83 -23.41
N THR A 311 -19.30 -16.18 -22.68
CA THR A 311 -19.68 -15.08 -21.79
C THR A 311 -19.58 -13.77 -22.57
N GLU A 312 -20.67 -13.00 -22.60
CA GLU A 312 -20.70 -11.67 -23.23
C GLU A 312 -20.80 -10.56 -22.18
N ILE A 313 -19.85 -9.63 -22.22
CA ILE A 313 -19.87 -8.40 -21.44
C ILE A 313 -20.29 -7.28 -22.39
N LYS A 314 -21.52 -6.76 -22.23
CA LYS A 314 -21.99 -5.63 -23.03
C LYS A 314 -21.33 -4.35 -22.56
N ILE A 315 -20.84 -3.54 -23.50
CA ILE A 315 -20.22 -2.24 -23.26
C ILE A 315 -21.21 -1.16 -23.68
N SER A 316 -21.52 -0.24 -22.76
CA SER A 316 -22.43 0.88 -23.00
C SER A 316 -21.71 2.22 -22.87
N ASP A 317 -22.30 3.22 -23.51
CA ASP A 317 -21.81 4.59 -23.65
C ASP A 317 -22.30 5.56 -22.56
N GLY A 318 -22.78 5.05 -21.42
CA GLY A 318 -23.12 5.87 -20.25
C GLY A 318 -24.61 6.20 -20.08
N SER A 319 -25.51 5.54 -20.81
CA SER A 319 -26.95 5.64 -20.51
C SER A 319 -27.27 4.98 -19.15
N MET A 320 -27.96 5.70 -18.27
CA MET A 320 -28.44 5.22 -16.95
C MET A 320 -29.36 3.98 -17.06
N PHE A 321 -29.91 3.70 -18.25
CA PHE A 321 -30.78 2.55 -18.53
C PHE A 321 -30.09 1.40 -19.27
N SER A 322 -28.79 1.52 -19.54
CA SER A 322 -28.05 0.50 -20.27
C SER A 322 -27.88 -0.78 -19.46
N LYS A 323 -28.06 -1.93 -20.13
CA LYS A 323 -27.74 -3.25 -19.59
C LYS A 323 -26.33 -3.60 -20.03
N GLY A 324 -25.32 -3.21 -19.26
CA GLY A 324 -23.90 -3.45 -19.57
C GLY A 324 -22.95 -2.74 -18.61
N LEU A 325 -21.66 -2.92 -18.85
CA LEU A 325 -20.58 -2.16 -18.21
C LEU A 325 -20.48 -0.79 -18.92
N ASN A 326 -20.80 0.27 -18.19
CA ASN A 326 -20.64 1.64 -18.65
C ASN A 326 -19.16 2.03 -18.59
N ILE A 327 -18.65 2.57 -19.69
CA ILE A 327 -17.29 3.13 -19.73
C ILE A 327 -17.37 4.64 -19.84
N GLU A 328 -16.96 5.33 -18.78
CA GLU A 328 -17.01 6.79 -18.65
C GLU A 328 -15.59 7.40 -18.61
N GLY A 329 -15.51 8.73 -18.73
CA GLY A 329 -14.24 9.46 -18.70
C GLY A 329 -13.35 9.15 -19.92
N ASN A 330 -12.10 8.76 -19.68
CA ASN A 330 -11.13 8.41 -20.73
C ASN A 330 -11.45 7.06 -21.42
N ARG A 331 -12.58 6.98 -22.15
CA ARG A 331 -13.11 5.74 -22.73
C ARG A 331 -12.09 4.94 -23.55
N SER A 332 -11.38 5.59 -24.47
CA SER A 332 -10.42 4.89 -25.35
C SER A 332 -9.31 4.21 -24.53
N GLU A 333 -8.78 4.89 -23.51
CA GLU A 333 -7.74 4.34 -22.65
C GLU A 333 -8.25 3.16 -21.82
N MET A 334 -9.49 3.22 -21.34
CA MET A 334 -10.11 2.12 -20.58
C MET A 334 -10.39 0.90 -21.46
N LEU A 335 -10.82 1.08 -22.71
CA LEU A 335 -10.97 -0.02 -23.66
C LEU A 335 -9.61 -0.68 -23.96
N ASP A 336 -8.57 0.11 -24.17
CA ASP A 336 -7.22 -0.42 -24.40
C ASP A 336 -6.61 -1.05 -23.14
N LEU A 337 -6.96 -0.56 -21.96
CA LEU A 337 -6.59 -1.17 -20.69
C LEU A 337 -7.23 -2.56 -20.54
N MET A 338 -8.53 -2.70 -20.86
CA MET A 338 -9.24 -3.98 -20.81
C MET A 338 -8.61 -5.04 -21.71
N LYS A 339 -8.05 -4.67 -22.86
CA LYS A 339 -7.28 -5.59 -23.74
C LYS A 339 -6.05 -6.20 -23.06
N LYS A 340 -5.57 -5.60 -21.96
CA LYS A 340 -4.40 -6.07 -21.19
C LYS A 340 -4.79 -6.92 -19.97
N LEU A 341 -6.08 -7.11 -19.72
CA LEU A 341 -6.57 -7.88 -18.58
C LEU A 341 -6.80 -9.35 -19.00
N PRO A 342 -6.50 -10.31 -18.11
CA PRO A 342 -6.83 -11.71 -18.35
C PRO A 342 -8.34 -11.93 -18.32
N ALA A 343 -8.79 -13.02 -18.96
CA ALA A 343 -10.21 -13.29 -19.17
C ALA A 343 -11.00 -13.34 -17.86
N GLU A 344 -10.46 -13.95 -16.81
CA GLU A 344 -11.14 -14.07 -15.53
C GLU A 344 -11.35 -12.71 -14.84
N GLN A 345 -10.43 -11.76 -15.05
CA GLN A 345 -10.56 -10.40 -14.50
C GLN A 345 -11.59 -9.59 -15.29
N LEU A 346 -11.70 -9.81 -16.61
CA LEU A 346 -12.77 -9.23 -17.42
C LEU A 346 -14.14 -9.76 -16.99
N ILE A 347 -14.27 -11.08 -16.77
CA ILE A 347 -15.50 -11.69 -16.25
C ILE A 347 -15.86 -11.07 -14.89
N ALA A 348 -14.89 -11.00 -13.96
CA ALA A 348 -15.11 -10.40 -12.65
C ALA A 348 -15.55 -8.94 -12.73
N LEU A 349 -14.91 -8.14 -13.59
CA LEU A 349 -15.29 -6.76 -13.84
C LEU A 349 -16.75 -6.68 -14.34
N GLY A 350 -17.11 -7.48 -15.35
CA GLY A 350 -18.47 -7.52 -15.92
C GLY A 350 -19.56 -7.97 -14.93
N ASP A 351 -19.21 -8.83 -13.97
CA ASP A 351 -20.17 -9.32 -12.96
C ASP A 351 -20.34 -8.36 -11.77
N THR A 352 -19.26 -7.66 -11.39
CA THR A 352 -19.20 -6.92 -10.12
C THR A 352 -19.32 -5.41 -10.30
N VAL A 353 -19.05 -4.90 -11.50
CA VAL A 353 -18.97 -3.46 -11.78
C VAL A 353 -20.02 -3.06 -12.82
N LYS A 354 -20.69 -1.94 -12.57
CA LYS A 354 -21.61 -1.27 -13.49
C LYS A 354 -20.95 -0.15 -14.27
N THR A 355 -20.02 0.59 -13.66
CA THR A 355 -19.33 1.71 -14.29
C THR A 355 -17.82 1.63 -14.08
N LEU A 356 -17.05 1.66 -15.16
CA LEU A 356 -15.60 1.88 -15.15
C LEU A 356 -15.33 3.29 -15.68
N ASN A 357 -14.86 4.18 -14.81
CA ASN A 357 -14.61 5.57 -15.11
C ASN A 357 -13.11 5.86 -15.17
N GLY A 358 -12.63 6.25 -16.35
CA GLY A 358 -11.22 6.56 -16.59
C GLY A 358 -10.87 7.98 -16.15
N LEU A 359 -9.93 8.10 -15.22
CA LEU A 359 -9.44 9.37 -14.67
C LEU A 359 -8.10 9.78 -15.26
N SER A 360 -7.85 11.10 -15.24
CA SER A 360 -6.57 11.72 -15.62
C SER A 360 -5.63 11.99 -14.44
N LYS A 361 -6.04 11.66 -13.22
CA LYS A 361 -5.29 11.88 -11.97
C LYS A 361 -5.18 10.58 -11.19
N ASP A 362 -4.10 10.46 -10.41
CA ASP A 362 -3.68 9.26 -9.66
C ASP A 362 -4.55 8.93 -8.42
N GLU A 363 -5.87 9.10 -8.49
CA GLU A 363 -6.78 8.71 -7.41
C GLU A 363 -7.70 7.59 -7.91
N CYS A 364 -7.39 6.35 -7.55
CA CYS A 364 -8.23 5.19 -7.87
C CYS A 364 -9.15 4.86 -6.68
N MET A 365 -10.38 4.42 -6.97
CA MET A 365 -11.35 4.06 -5.94
C MET A 365 -12.45 3.14 -6.47
N MET A 366 -12.77 2.11 -5.70
CA MET A 366 -14.01 1.36 -5.81
C MET A 366 -15.11 1.95 -4.92
N TYR A 367 -16.29 2.20 -5.50
CA TYR A 367 -17.53 2.56 -4.81
C TYR A 367 -18.49 1.36 -4.81
N PRO A 368 -18.54 0.56 -3.72
CA PRO A 368 -19.35 -0.66 -3.65
C PRO A 368 -20.83 -0.47 -4.00
N THR A 369 -21.44 0.59 -3.46
CA THR A 369 -22.88 0.86 -3.60
C THR A 369 -23.29 1.24 -5.02
N LYS A 370 -22.44 2.00 -5.70
CA LYS A 370 -22.63 2.38 -7.11
C LYS A 370 -22.19 1.27 -8.05
N LYS A 371 -21.42 0.29 -7.56
CA LYS A 371 -20.68 -0.68 -8.38
C LYS A 371 -19.83 0.05 -9.42
N GLN A 372 -19.05 1.04 -8.96
CA GLN A 372 -18.25 1.90 -9.83
C GLN A 372 -16.79 1.84 -9.45
N ILE A 373 -15.91 1.69 -10.45
CA ILE A 373 -14.47 1.85 -10.31
C ILE A 373 -14.07 3.15 -10.99
N ASP A 374 -13.41 4.02 -10.24
CA ASP A 374 -12.63 5.14 -10.75
C ASP A 374 -11.16 4.68 -10.84
N THR A 375 -10.53 4.77 -12.00
CA THR A 375 -9.14 4.31 -12.18
C THR A 375 -8.40 5.08 -13.27
N ILE A 376 -7.06 5.03 -13.22
CA ILE A 376 -6.18 5.47 -14.30
C ILE A 376 -5.87 4.31 -15.27
N ASN A 377 -5.19 4.61 -16.38
CA ASN A 377 -4.68 3.63 -17.35
C ASN A 377 -3.47 2.84 -16.82
N ASP A 378 -3.68 2.10 -15.73
CA ASP A 378 -2.69 1.21 -15.12
C ASP A 378 -3.34 -0.15 -14.77
N VAL A 379 -2.68 -1.23 -15.20
CA VAL A 379 -3.17 -2.61 -15.03
C VAL A 379 -3.21 -2.99 -13.56
N PHE A 380 -2.23 -2.57 -12.75
CA PHE A 380 -2.21 -2.92 -11.33
C PHE A 380 -3.35 -2.21 -10.58
N SER A 381 -3.58 -0.91 -10.86
CA SER A 381 -4.64 -0.13 -10.24
C SER A 381 -6.04 -0.67 -10.54
N VAL A 382 -6.37 -0.93 -11.82
CA VAL A 382 -7.72 -1.45 -12.14
C VAL A 382 -7.94 -2.84 -11.54
N LEU A 383 -6.92 -3.70 -11.50
CA LEU A 383 -7.02 -5.01 -10.87
C LEU A 383 -7.15 -4.91 -9.35
N HIS A 384 -6.47 -3.94 -8.73
CA HIS A 384 -6.61 -3.66 -7.31
C HIS A 384 -8.06 -3.29 -6.98
N GLU A 385 -8.64 -2.31 -7.67
CA GLU A 385 -10.03 -1.89 -7.45
C GLU A 385 -11.04 -3.00 -7.82
N THR A 386 -10.72 -3.84 -8.81
CA THR A 386 -11.53 -5.04 -9.12
C THR A 386 -11.52 -6.03 -7.96
N GLY A 387 -10.42 -6.14 -7.22
CA GLY A 387 -10.34 -6.95 -6.01
C GLY A 387 -11.30 -6.46 -4.92
N HIS A 388 -11.39 -5.14 -4.71
CA HIS A 388 -12.42 -4.53 -3.85
C HIS A 388 -13.83 -4.85 -4.35
N ALA A 389 -14.08 -4.74 -5.67
CA ALA A 389 -15.38 -5.06 -6.26
C ALA A 389 -15.80 -6.52 -6.04
N ILE A 390 -14.85 -7.47 -6.09
CA ILE A 390 -15.09 -8.89 -5.78
C ILE A 390 -15.37 -9.09 -4.30
N ASP A 391 -14.59 -8.44 -3.42
CA ASP A 391 -14.77 -8.55 -1.97
C ASP A 391 -16.17 -8.09 -1.56
N TYR A 392 -16.56 -6.88 -1.99
CA TYR A 392 -17.84 -6.24 -1.67
C TYR A 392 -18.99 -6.61 -2.62
N ARG A 393 -18.88 -7.66 -3.43
CA ARG A 393 -19.86 -8.00 -4.50
C ARG A 393 -21.29 -8.18 -4.00
N HIS A 394 -21.45 -8.61 -2.76
CA HIS A 394 -22.73 -8.86 -2.09
C HIS A 394 -23.16 -7.71 -1.17
N SER A 395 -22.33 -6.69 -1.02
CA SER A 395 -22.61 -5.57 -0.13
C SER A 395 -23.69 -4.68 -0.73
N ASN A 396 -24.88 -4.77 -0.14
CA ASN A 396 -25.91 -3.76 -0.25
C ASN A 396 -26.05 -3.19 1.16
N MET A 397 -25.83 -1.88 1.37
CA MET A 397 -25.82 -1.18 2.68
C MET A 397 -27.02 -1.45 3.63
N VAL A 398 -28.03 -2.19 3.19
CA VAL A 398 -29.25 -2.53 3.91
C VAL A 398 -29.05 -3.68 4.92
N MET A 399 -28.06 -4.56 4.73
CA MET A 399 -27.80 -5.66 5.68
C MET A 399 -26.30 -5.82 5.91
N GLY A 400 -25.80 -5.34 7.06
CA GLY A 400 -24.38 -5.36 7.46
C GLY A 400 -23.82 -6.74 7.79
N ASN A 401 -24.13 -7.77 7.00
CA ASN A 401 -23.58 -9.12 7.12
C ASN A 401 -23.78 -9.85 5.79
N VAL A 402 -22.90 -9.62 4.82
CA VAL A 402 -22.85 -10.46 3.62
C VAL A 402 -21.42 -10.98 3.43
N ALA A 403 -21.28 -12.16 2.85
CA ALA A 403 -20.09 -13.02 2.85
C ALA A 403 -18.89 -12.45 2.07
N ASP A 404 -18.37 -11.31 2.49
CA ASP A 404 -17.16 -10.68 1.99
C ASP A 404 -15.96 -11.59 2.32
N ILE A 405 -14.97 -11.65 1.43
CA ILE A 405 -13.73 -12.40 1.63
C ILE A 405 -13.06 -11.91 2.93
N GLY A 406 -13.02 -10.59 3.14
CA GLY A 406 -12.45 -9.97 4.34
C GLY A 406 -13.15 -10.33 5.67
N SER A 407 -14.33 -10.94 5.62
CA SER A 407 -15.07 -11.41 6.81
C SER A 407 -14.71 -12.84 7.24
N ASP A 408 -14.00 -13.61 6.39
CA ASP A 408 -13.65 -15.00 6.63
C ASP A 408 -12.75 -15.15 7.88
N TYR A 409 -13.18 -15.99 8.84
CA TYR A 409 -12.48 -16.20 10.09
C TYR A 409 -11.09 -16.83 9.91
N ASN A 410 -10.96 -17.79 8.99
CA ASN A 410 -9.68 -18.43 8.72
C ASN A 410 -8.70 -17.47 8.06
N LEU A 411 -9.18 -16.64 7.12
CA LEU A 411 -8.37 -15.58 6.51
C LEU A 411 -7.85 -14.61 7.58
N ARG A 412 -8.77 -14.08 8.41
CA ARG A 412 -8.41 -13.16 9.50
C ARG A 412 -7.39 -13.76 10.45
N ARG A 413 -7.52 -15.05 10.78
CA ARG A 413 -6.57 -15.77 11.65
C ARG A 413 -5.20 -15.90 11.00
N ILE A 414 -5.13 -16.29 9.72
CA ILE A 414 -3.87 -16.43 8.97
C ILE A 414 -3.17 -15.08 8.87
N TYR A 415 -3.89 -14.05 8.42
CA TYR A 415 -3.37 -12.69 8.29
C TYR A 415 -2.89 -12.12 9.63
N THR A 416 -3.64 -12.33 10.71
CA THR A 416 -3.23 -11.88 12.05
C THR A 416 -1.92 -12.53 12.48
N GLN A 417 -1.75 -13.84 12.25
CA GLN A 417 -0.52 -14.54 12.60
C GLN A 417 0.69 -14.03 11.80
N GLU A 418 0.52 -13.82 10.48
CA GLU A 418 1.60 -13.29 9.63
C GLU A 418 1.95 -11.85 10.02
N ARG A 419 0.95 -11.02 10.35
CA ARG A 419 1.14 -9.66 10.86
C ARG A 419 1.89 -9.65 12.19
N GLU A 420 1.48 -10.45 13.16
CA GLU A 420 2.14 -10.52 14.47
C GLU A 420 3.59 -11.01 14.36
N ASN A 421 3.85 -11.99 13.48
CA ASN A 421 5.21 -12.43 13.19
C ASN A 421 6.04 -11.29 12.56
N PHE A 422 5.45 -10.55 11.63
CA PHE A 422 6.10 -9.41 10.97
C PHE A 422 6.40 -8.29 11.98
N ASP A 423 5.42 -7.90 12.79
CA ASP A 423 5.58 -6.89 13.83
C ASP A 423 6.67 -7.30 14.83
N ALA A 424 6.72 -8.56 15.26
CA ALA A 424 7.76 -9.03 16.16
C ALA A 424 9.17 -8.98 15.55
N ALA A 425 9.31 -9.22 14.24
CA ALA A 425 10.61 -9.35 13.59
C ALA A 425 11.16 -8.05 12.99
N TYR A 426 10.33 -7.02 12.81
CA TYR A 426 10.69 -5.82 12.06
C TYR A 426 10.37 -4.52 12.81
N PRO A 427 11.28 -3.52 12.78
CA PRO A 427 11.02 -2.19 13.32
C PRO A 427 10.20 -1.33 12.37
N ASN A 428 9.83 -0.12 12.83
CA ASN A 428 8.94 0.78 12.11
C ASN A 428 9.46 1.19 10.72
N ALA A 429 10.77 1.22 10.49
CA ALA A 429 11.33 1.44 9.15
C ALA A 429 10.72 0.51 8.10
N GLN A 430 10.63 -0.80 8.39
CA GLN A 430 9.99 -1.78 7.52
C GLN A 430 8.47 -1.84 7.69
N ARG A 431 7.94 -1.67 8.92
CA ARG A 431 6.47 -1.62 9.12
C ARG A 431 5.82 -0.50 8.33
N ASN A 432 6.51 0.63 8.14
CA ASN A 432 6.06 1.73 7.30
C ASN A 432 5.92 1.33 5.82
N HIS A 433 6.73 0.42 5.28
CA HIS A 433 6.57 -0.07 3.91
C HIS A 433 5.22 -0.76 3.73
N VAL A 434 4.78 -1.55 4.70
CA VAL A 434 3.50 -2.28 4.64
C VAL A 434 2.40 -1.64 5.49
N GLY A 435 2.58 -0.39 5.93
CA GLY A 435 1.65 0.26 6.84
C GLY A 435 0.23 0.39 6.29
N TYR A 436 0.09 0.39 4.96
CA TYR A 436 -1.19 0.29 4.28
C TYR A 436 -2.00 -0.95 4.69
N PHE A 437 -1.33 -2.06 5.00
CA PHE A 437 -1.95 -3.31 5.42
C PHE A 437 -1.99 -3.50 6.92
N ILE A 438 -1.05 -2.97 7.70
CA ILE A 438 -0.84 -3.42 9.10
C ILE A 438 -1.09 -2.38 10.18
N LYS A 439 -1.30 -1.10 9.82
CA LYS A 439 -1.62 -0.06 10.81
C LYS A 439 -2.92 -0.40 11.52
N GLN A 440 -2.89 -0.32 12.85
CA GLN A 440 -4.04 -0.64 13.70
C GLN A 440 -4.75 0.61 14.25
N ALA A 441 -4.06 1.75 14.31
CA ALA A 441 -4.63 3.03 14.73
C ALA A 441 -5.15 3.84 13.52
N ASN A 442 -6.35 4.41 13.63
CA ASN A 442 -6.95 5.33 12.65
C ASN A 442 -7.01 4.79 11.20
N HIS A 443 -7.06 3.46 11.05
CA HIS A 443 -7.13 2.79 9.77
C HIS A 443 -8.59 2.64 9.32
N TYR A 444 -8.87 2.73 8.02
CA TYR A 444 -10.23 2.64 7.47
C TYR A 444 -10.88 1.33 7.95
N ASP A 445 -12.11 1.36 8.46
CA ASP A 445 -12.79 0.20 9.07
C ASP A 445 -12.08 -0.47 10.28
N GLY A 446 -11.17 0.26 10.93
CA GLY A 446 -10.51 -0.18 12.17
C GLY A 446 -9.50 -1.29 11.94
N LYS A 447 -9.52 -2.33 12.79
CA LYS A 447 -8.48 -3.38 12.81
C LYS A 447 -8.41 -4.26 11.55
N TRP A 448 -9.39 -4.16 10.65
CA TRP A 448 -9.50 -5.02 9.46
C TRP A 448 -9.43 -4.26 8.13
N GLY A 449 -9.34 -2.93 8.12
CA GLY A 449 -9.17 -2.17 6.87
C GLY A 449 -8.06 -2.70 6.01
N GLY A 450 -6.89 -2.89 6.64
CA GLY A 450 -5.71 -3.36 5.92
C GLY A 450 -5.86 -4.73 5.27
N LEU A 451 -6.77 -5.58 5.76
CA LEU A 451 -7.06 -6.85 5.11
C LEU A 451 -7.80 -6.67 3.78
N SER A 452 -8.71 -5.69 3.68
CA SER A 452 -9.40 -5.36 2.43
C SER A 452 -8.40 -4.99 1.33
N GLU A 453 -7.38 -4.20 1.67
CA GLU A 453 -6.32 -3.84 0.71
C GLU A 453 -5.38 -5.00 0.39
N VAL A 454 -5.12 -5.90 1.34
CA VAL A 454 -4.39 -7.13 1.05
C VAL A 454 -5.17 -8.00 0.06
N ILE A 455 -6.50 -8.02 0.14
CA ILE A 455 -7.36 -8.71 -0.83
C ILE A 455 -7.24 -8.07 -2.21
N ALA A 456 -7.39 -6.74 -2.28
CA ALA A 456 -7.26 -5.97 -3.51
C ALA A 456 -5.89 -6.14 -4.18
N GLU A 457 -4.80 -6.01 -3.43
CA GLU A 457 -3.46 -6.22 -3.97
C GLU A 457 -3.15 -7.67 -4.31
N THR A 458 -3.71 -8.63 -3.58
CA THR A 458 -3.60 -10.03 -3.97
C THR A 458 -4.27 -10.25 -5.34
N ASN A 459 -5.41 -9.61 -5.60
CA ASN A 459 -6.06 -9.65 -6.91
C ASN A 459 -5.20 -9.01 -8.02
N ALA A 460 -4.46 -7.94 -7.72
CA ALA A 460 -3.53 -7.36 -8.69
C ALA A 460 -2.28 -8.22 -8.91
N LEU A 461 -1.68 -8.74 -7.84
CA LEU A 461 -0.41 -9.51 -7.87
C LEU A 461 -0.52 -10.87 -8.54
N ARG A 462 -1.71 -11.47 -8.52
CA ARG A 462 -1.96 -12.77 -9.16
C ARG A 462 -2.04 -12.68 -10.69
N ASP A 463 -2.01 -11.47 -11.24
CA ASP A 463 -2.11 -11.19 -12.67
C ASP A 463 -1.10 -10.14 -13.15
N SER A 464 -0.46 -9.38 -12.26
CA SER A 464 0.44 -8.27 -12.59
C SER A 464 1.50 -8.01 -11.50
N TYR A 465 2.18 -6.89 -11.64
CA TYR A 465 3.04 -6.24 -10.65
C TYR A 465 2.77 -4.72 -10.73
N THR A 466 3.10 -3.98 -9.67
CA THR A 466 2.93 -2.52 -9.68
C THR A 466 4.01 -1.87 -10.53
N THR A 467 3.66 -0.81 -11.27
CA THR A 467 4.62 0.06 -11.94
C THR A 467 4.92 1.32 -11.11
N GLU A 468 4.21 1.53 -10.00
CA GLU A 468 4.35 2.70 -9.14
C GLU A 468 5.48 2.47 -8.12
N MET A 469 6.56 3.24 -8.25
CA MET A 469 7.77 3.07 -7.43
C MET A 469 7.55 3.32 -5.93
N SER A 470 6.58 4.18 -5.58
CA SER A 470 6.19 4.47 -4.19
C SER A 470 5.53 3.26 -3.52
N LEU A 471 4.87 2.40 -4.30
CA LEU A 471 4.13 1.22 -3.84
C LEU A 471 4.97 -0.07 -3.94
N ALA A 472 6.01 -0.07 -4.76
CA ALA A 472 6.78 -1.28 -5.01
C ALA A 472 7.38 -1.94 -3.73
N PRO A 473 7.85 -1.22 -2.69
CA PRO A 473 8.24 -1.84 -1.42
C PRO A 473 7.08 -2.55 -0.71
N ARG A 474 5.87 -1.96 -0.67
CA ARG A 474 4.73 -2.58 0.02
C ARG A 474 4.36 -3.91 -0.62
N VAL A 475 4.37 -3.95 -1.96
CA VAL A 475 4.08 -5.15 -2.76
C VAL A 475 5.15 -6.22 -2.55
N GLN A 476 6.43 -5.83 -2.57
CA GLN A 476 7.56 -6.73 -2.31
C GLN A 476 7.42 -7.42 -0.95
N TYR A 477 7.22 -6.63 0.11
CA TYR A 477 7.09 -7.13 1.46
C TYR A 477 5.81 -7.96 1.66
N LEU A 478 4.70 -7.60 0.99
CA LEU A 478 3.47 -8.39 1.02
C LEU A 478 3.72 -9.81 0.49
N GLN A 479 4.35 -9.95 -0.68
CA GLN A 479 4.66 -11.27 -1.27
C GLN A 479 5.65 -12.09 -0.44
N GLN A 480 6.56 -11.43 0.29
CA GLN A 480 7.57 -12.09 1.12
C GLN A 480 7.01 -12.54 2.48
N HIS A 481 6.20 -11.69 3.13
CA HIS A 481 5.83 -11.88 4.55
C HIS A 481 4.39 -12.28 4.80
N TYR A 482 3.50 -12.17 3.80
CA TYR A 482 2.10 -12.59 3.88
C TYR A 482 1.71 -13.68 2.86
N PRO A 483 2.57 -14.67 2.56
CA PRO A 483 2.30 -15.64 1.49
C PRO A 483 1.11 -16.56 1.78
N ARG A 484 0.84 -16.91 3.04
CA ARG A 484 -0.31 -17.77 3.38
C ARG A 484 -1.62 -17.01 3.26
N THR A 485 -1.62 -15.73 3.61
CA THR A 485 -2.74 -14.82 3.36
C THR A 485 -3.02 -14.72 1.86
N ILE A 486 -2.00 -14.46 1.04
CA ILE A 486 -2.12 -14.43 -0.44
C ILE A 486 -2.70 -15.73 -0.98
N ALA A 487 -2.16 -16.88 -0.56
CA ALA A 487 -2.61 -18.19 -1.04
C ALA A 487 -4.08 -18.46 -0.67
N TYR A 488 -4.49 -18.11 0.55
CA TYR A 488 -5.88 -18.27 0.99
C TYR A 488 -6.83 -17.36 0.20
N ILE A 489 -6.47 -16.08 0.02
CA ILE A 489 -7.26 -15.13 -0.75
C ILE A 489 -7.38 -15.59 -2.20
N ASN A 490 -6.31 -16.09 -2.82
CA ASN A 490 -6.36 -16.62 -4.19
C ASN A 490 -7.44 -17.69 -4.36
N GLY A 491 -7.54 -18.64 -3.42
CA GLY A 491 -8.58 -19.67 -3.45
C GLY A 491 -10.00 -19.11 -3.35
N ARG A 492 -10.20 -17.99 -2.63
CA ARG A 492 -11.49 -17.27 -2.56
C ARG A 492 -11.79 -16.49 -3.84
N LEU A 493 -10.78 -15.85 -4.43
CA LEU A 493 -10.89 -15.12 -5.69
C LEU A 493 -11.15 -16.03 -6.89
N GLU A 494 -10.65 -17.27 -6.91
CA GLU A 494 -10.94 -18.22 -8.01
C GLU A 494 -12.37 -18.76 -7.98
N ASN A 495 -12.99 -18.75 -6.81
CA ASN A 495 -14.29 -19.33 -6.56
C ASN A 495 -15.31 -18.29 -6.09
N TYR A 496 -15.15 -17.01 -6.44
CA TYR A 496 -16.00 -15.94 -5.89
C TYR A 496 -17.48 -16.06 -6.27
N LYS A 497 -17.80 -16.80 -7.34
CA LYS A 497 -19.16 -17.11 -7.79
C LYS A 497 -19.81 -18.28 -7.01
N GLY A 498 -19.03 -19.06 -6.27
CA GLY A 498 -19.44 -20.28 -5.58
C GLY A 498 -19.74 -20.11 -4.10
#